data_AF-A0A2N2JY75-F1
#
_entry.id   AF-A0A2N2JY75-F1
#
_cell.length_a   1.000
_cell.length_b   1.000
_cell.length_c   1.000
_cell.angle_alpha   90.00
_cell.angle_beta   90.00
_cell.angle_gamma   90.00
#
_symmetry.space_group_name_H-M   'P 1'
#
loop_
_entity.id
_entity.type
_entity.pdbx_description
1 polymer ?
#
loop_
_entity_poly.entity_id
_entity_poly.type
_entity_poly.pdbx_seq_one_letter_code
_entity_poly.pdbx_strand_id
1 'polypeptide(L)'
;MLRKYISMILLVSLIALGSSGLLMMFTHDFGFQLRMHPVHEIFGVMMCLSAVFHVYFNFRPMVSYLRKRQIVVAGMFLTSLLIFLYAVGFHRPIDPAFVDKIEGAMLELRHQR
;
A
#
# COMPACT_ATOMS: atom_id res chain seq x y z
N MET A 1 -6.01 -27.30 13.05
CA MET A 1 -7.04 -26.52 13.75
C MET A 1 -6.58 -25.10 14.03
N LEU A 2 -5.42 -24.89 14.68
CA LEU A 2 -4.83 -23.57 14.96
C LEU A 2 -4.81 -22.60 13.76
N ARG A 3 -4.38 -23.07 12.59
CA ARG A 3 -4.40 -22.28 11.34
C ARG A 3 -5.78 -21.69 10.99
N LYS A 4 -6.87 -22.44 11.24
CA LYS A 4 -8.25 -21.98 10.96
C LYS A 4 -8.67 -20.88 11.95
N TYR A 5 -8.31 -21.04 13.23
CA TYR A 5 -8.58 -20.01 14.24
C TYR A 5 -7.82 -18.72 13.94
N ILE A 6 -6.55 -18.79 13.57
CA ILE A 6 -5.75 -17.61 13.20
C ILE A 6 -6.35 -16.90 12.00
N SER A 7 -6.79 -17.62 10.96
CA SER A 7 -7.50 -17.03 9.83
C SER A 7 -8.79 -16.33 10.25
N MET A 8 -9.56 -16.93 11.18
CA MET A 8 -10.80 -16.34 11.66
C MET A 8 -10.56 -15.08 12.49
N ILE A 9 -9.56 -15.10 13.38
CA ILE A 9 -9.15 -13.93 14.18
C ILE A 9 -8.67 -12.81 13.24
N LEU A 10 -7.88 -13.14 12.22
CA LEU A 10 -7.42 -12.18 11.22
C LEU A 10 -8.61 -11.54 10.49
N LEU A 11 -9.59 -12.35 10.06
CA LEU A 11 -10.80 -11.86 9.38
C LEU A 11 -11.62 -10.93 10.28
N VAL A 12 -11.89 -11.33 11.52
CA VAL A 12 -12.65 -10.52 12.48
C VAL A 12 -11.91 -9.22 12.79
N SER A 13 -10.60 -9.29 12.99
CA SER A 13 -9.78 -8.10 13.26
C SER A 13 -9.76 -7.14 12.07
N LEU A 14 -9.71 -7.65 10.84
CA LEU A 14 -9.81 -6.83 9.63
C LEU A 14 -11.15 -6.10 9.53
N ILE A 15 -12.26 -6.81 9.79
CA ILE A 15 -13.60 -6.21 9.77
C ILE A 15 -13.71 -5.14 10.86
N ALA A 16 -13.24 -5.42 12.07
CA ALA A 16 -13.29 -4.48 13.19
C ALA A 16 -12.40 -3.24 12.94
N LEU A 17 -11.17 -3.43 12.46
CA LEU A 17 -10.25 -2.34 12.14
C LEU A 17 -10.77 -1.48 10.98
N GLY A 18 -11.21 -2.12 9.90
CA GLY A 18 -11.75 -1.44 8.72
C GLY A 18 -13.01 -0.65 9.03
N SER A 19 -13.99 -1.26 9.72
CA SER A 19 -15.23 -0.58 10.06
C SER A 19 -15.03 0.55 11.08
N SER A 20 -14.21 0.35 12.12
CA SER A 20 -13.89 1.42 13.08
C SER A 20 -13.12 2.58 12.42
N GLY A 21 -12.16 2.29 11.53
CA GLY A 21 -11.42 3.31 10.78
C GLY A 21 -12.33 4.15 9.89
N LEU A 22 -13.24 3.49 9.14
CA LEU A 22 -14.23 4.17 8.32
C LEU A 22 -15.16 5.03 9.17
N LEU A 23 -15.67 4.50 10.29
CA LEU A 23 -16.53 5.25 11.20
C LEU A 23 -15.85 6.51 11.73
N MET A 24 -14.58 6.41 12.17
CA MET A 24 -13.80 7.56 12.65
C MET A 24 -13.55 8.60 11.55
N MET A 25 -13.36 8.15 10.30
CA MET A 25 -13.18 9.02 9.14
C MET A 25 -14.46 9.79 8.78
N PHE A 26 -15.64 9.17 8.89
CA PHE A 26 -16.89 9.81 8.47
C PHE A 26 -17.57 10.66 9.56
N THR A 27 -17.41 10.32 10.84
CA THR A 27 -18.15 11.00 11.92
C THR A 27 -17.58 12.37 12.30
N HIS A 28 -16.32 12.68 11.97
CA HIS A 28 -15.64 13.96 12.23
C HIS A 28 -15.75 14.52 13.67
N ASP A 29 -16.24 13.73 14.63
CA ASP A 29 -16.41 14.11 16.04
C ASP A 29 -15.23 13.62 16.87
N PHE A 30 -14.55 14.55 17.53
CA PHE A 30 -13.35 14.25 18.31
C PHE A 30 -13.66 13.35 19.52
N GLY A 31 -14.82 13.53 20.17
CA GLY A 31 -15.23 12.70 21.30
C GLY A 31 -15.46 11.24 20.89
N PHE A 32 -16.10 11.02 19.75
CA PHE A 32 -16.29 9.70 19.15
C PHE A 32 -14.95 9.07 18.74
N GLN A 33 -14.06 9.83 18.11
CA GLN A 33 -12.72 9.36 17.76
C GLN A 33 -11.95 8.91 19.01
N LEU A 34 -11.98 9.68 20.09
CA LEU A 34 -11.29 9.33 21.34
C LEU A 34 -11.83 8.03 21.96
N ARG A 35 -13.12 7.76 21.83
CA ARG A 35 -13.76 6.53 22.33
C ARG A 35 -13.45 5.31 21.45
N MET A 36 -13.40 5.49 20.13
CA MET A 36 -13.18 4.41 19.17
C MET A 36 -11.69 4.13 18.90
N HIS A 37 -10.81 5.08 19.18
CA HIS A 37 -9.36 4.93 18.97
C HIS A 37 -8.77 3.70 19.69
N PRO A 38 -9.06 3.44 20.99
CA PRO A 38 -8.53 2.24 21.66
C PRO A 38 -9.05 0.94 21.02
N VAL A 39 -10.31 0.92 20.56
CA VAL A 39 -10.89 -0.23 19.88
C VAL A 39 -10.16 -0.49 18.56
N HIS A 40 -9.99 0.56 17.74
CA HIS A 40 -9.26 0.50 16.48
C HIS A 40 -7.82 0.01 16.70
N GLU A 41 -7.12 0.57 17.69
CA GLU A 41 -5.73 0.23 17.98
C GLU A 41 -5.57 -1.24 18.43
N ILE A 42 -6.40 -1.72 19.34
CA ILE A 42 -6.35 -3.12 19.82
C ILE A 42 -6.59 -4.11 18.66
N PHE A 43 -7.62 -3.87 17.84
CA PHE A 43 -7.87 -4.71 16.67
C PHE A 43 -6.76 -4.58 15.62
N GLY A 44 -6.08 -3.44 15.54
CA GLY A 44 -4.89 -3.25 14.72
C GLY A 44 -3.74 -4.15 15.15
N VAL A 45 -3.44 -4.17 16.45
CA VAL A 45 -2.41 -5.05 17.03
C VAL A 45 -2.77 -6.53 16.80
N MET A 46 -4.01 -6.92 17.07
CA MET A 46 -4.46 -8.30 16.83
C MET A 46 -4.38 -8.70 15.36
N MET A 47 -4.73 -7.79 14.45
CA MET A 47 -4.62 -8.01 13.01
C MET A 47 -3.16 -8.20 12.60
N CYS A 48 -2.24 -7.37 13.07
CA CYS A 48 -0.81 -7.49 12.78
C CYS A 48 -0.25 -8.84 13.25
N LEU A 49 -0.49 -9.22 14.51
CA LEU A 49 -0.02 -10.50 15.05
C LEU A 49 -0.62 -11.68 14.29
N SER A 50 -1.93 -11.66 14.07
CA SER A 50 -2.62 -12.72 13.34
C SER A 50 -2.16 -12.83 11.89
N ALA A 51 -1.82 -11.71 11.24
CA ALA A 51 -1.31 -11.69 9.87
C ALA A 51 0.05 -12.38 9.78
N VAL A 52 0.98 -12.09 10.70
CA VAL A 52 2.29 -12.76 10.76
C VAL A 52 2.12 -14.26 10.92
N PHE A 53 1.30 -14.70 11.88
CA PHE A 53 1.03 -16.13 12.06
C PHE A 53 0.30 -16.75 10.87
N HIS A 54 -0.65 -16.04 10.26
CA HIS A 54 -1.38 -16.53 9.10
C HIS A 54 -0.45 -16.76 7.91
N VAL A 55 0.45 -15.82 7.62
CA VAL A 55 1.47 -15.99 6.58
C VAL A 55 2.40 -17.15 6.93
N TYR A 56 2.90 -17.21 8.17
CA TYR A 56 3.78 -18.29 8.62
C TYR A 56 3.17 -19.69 8.42
N PHE A 57 1.93 -19.90 8.90
CA PHE A 57 1.26 -21.20 8.77
C PHE A 57 0.74 -21.52 7.36
N ASN A 58 0.62 -20.52 6.48
CA ASN A 58 0.19 -20.69 5.09
C ASN A 58 1.34 -20.45 4.07
N PHE A 59 2.59 -20.35 4.53
CA PHE A 59 3.71 -19.97 3.67
C PHE A 59 3.92 -20.92 2.49
N ARG A 60 3.93 -22.25 2.74
CA ARG A 60 4.11 -23.28 1.70
C ARG A 60 3.03 -23.21 0.59
N PRO A 61 1.72 -23.25 0.90
CA PRO A 61 0.69 -23.12 -0.13
C PRO A 61 0.72 -21.75 -0.82
N MET A 62 1.03 -20.67 -0.10
CA MET A 62 1.14 -19.33 -0.68
C MET A 62 2.27 -19.26 -1.72
N VAL A 63 3.47 -19.75 -1.40
CA VAL A 63 4.60 -19.82 -2.33
C VAL A 63 4.30 -20.73 -3.52
N SER A 64 3.59 -21.85 -3.31
CA SER A 64 3.17 -22.74 -4.40
C SER A 64 2.19 -22.05 -5.35
N TYR A 65 1.21 -21.31 -4.81
CA TYR A 65 0.26 -20.53 -5.60
C TYR A 65 0.95 -19.41 -6.39
N LEU A 66 1.83 -18.64 -5.74
CA LEU A 66 2.61 -17.57 -6.37
C LEU A 66 3.53 -18.10 -7.48
N ARG A 67 4.12 -19.28 -7.28
CA ARG A 67 4.96 -19.94 -8.30
C ARG A 67 4.19 -20.38 -9.55
N LYS A 68 2.90 -20.70 -9.41
CA LYS A 68 2.03 -21.01 -10.57
C LYS A 68 1.54 -19.77 -11.29
N ARG A 69 1.58 -18.60 -10.64
CA ARG A 69 1.10 -17.32 -11.17
C ARG A 69 2.23 -16.29 -11.26
N GLN A 70 3.36 -16.70 -11.84
CA GLN A 70 4.55 -15.84 -11.97
C GLN A 70 4.25 -14.51 -12.66
N ILE A 71 3.34 -14.50 -13.63
CA ILE A 71 2.90 -13.27 -14.32
C ILE A 71 2.26 -12.27 -13.35
N VAL A 72 1.45 -12.75 -12.39
CA VAL A 72 0.81 -11.87 -11.38
C VAL A 72 1.86 -11.30 -10.43
N VAL A 73 2.86 -12.11 -10.05
CA VAL A 73 3.96 -11.65 -9.19
C VAL A 73 4.82 -10.63 -9.92
N ALA A 74 5.20 -10.89 -11.17
CA ALA A 74 5.95 -9.97 -12.01
C ALA A 74 5.18 -8.64 -12.19
N GLY A 75 3.87 -8.72 -12.47
CA GLY A 75 3.01 -7.55 -12.57
C GLY A 75 2.98 -6.72 -11.29
N MET A 76 2.80 -7.34 -10.12
CA MET A 76 2.87 -6.63 -8.84
C MET A 76 4.22 -5.95 -8.63
N PHE A 77 5.33 -6.63 -8.93
CA PHE A 77 6.66 -6.05 -8.79
C PHE A 77 6.87 -4.86 -9.73
N LEU A 78 6.51 -5.00 -11.01
CA LEU A 78 6.60 -3.94 -12.01
C LEU A 78 5.73 -2.73 -11.64
N THR A 79 4.52 -2.94 -11.15
CA THR A 79 3.64 -1.85 -10.70
C THR A 79 4.22 -1.14 -9.47
N SER A 80 4.73 -1.87 -8.48
CA SER A 80 5.37 -1.26 -7.32
C SER A 80 6.62 -0.47 -7.71
N LEU A 81 7.43 -1.00 -8.63
CA LEU A 81 8.59 -0.31 -9.17
C LEU A 81 8.18 0.96 -9.93
N LEU A 82 7.10 0.89 -10.71
CA LEU A 82 6.55 2.04 -11.42
C LEU A 82 6.15 3.15 -10.45
N ILE A 83 5.35 2.83 -9.43
CA ILE A 83 4.92 3.78 -8.40
C ILE A 83 6.14 4.42 -7.72
N PHE A 84 7.15 3.62 -7.37
CA PHE A 84 8.39 4.10 -6.77
C PHE A 84 9.15 5.06 -7.70
N LEU A 85 9.32 4.71 -8.97
CA LEU A 85 10.00 5.56 -9.95
C LEU A 85 9.26 6.88 -10.18
N TYR A 86 7.92 6.86 -10.21
CA TYR A 86 7.11 8.07 -10.24
C TYR A 86 7.37 8.94 -9.01
N ALA A 87 7.34 8.36 -7.82
CA ALA A 87 7.60 9.10 -6.58
C ALA A 87 8.99 9.75 -6.58
N VAL A 88 10.03 9.03 -7.06
CA VAL A 88 11.39 9.57 -7.23
C VAL A 88 11.40 10.71 -8.26
N GLY A 89 10.71 10.54 -9.39
CA GLY A 89 10.59 11.58 -10.42
C GLY A 89 9.97 12.87 -9.89
N PHE A 90 8.91 12.77 -9.09
CA PHE A 90 8.25 13.93 -8.47
C PHE A 90 9.14 14.68 -7.47
N HIS A 91 10.04 13.98 -6.77
CA HIS A 91 10.88 14.60 -5.74
C HIS A 91 12.27 15.01 -6.26
N ARG A 92 12.61 14.67 -7.51
CA ARG A 92 13.91 15.03 -8.07
C ARG A 92 13.92 16.53 -8.38
N PRO A 93 14.77 17.34 -7.71
CA PRO A 93 14.92 18.74 -8.08
C PRO A 93 15.55 18.80 -9.47
N ILE A 94 14.93 19.58 -10.35
CA ILE A 94 15.46 19.86 -11.68
C ILE A 94 16.02 21.28 -11.66
N ASP A 95 17.23 21.44 -12.16
CA ASP A 95 17.87 22.74 -12.31
C ASP A 95 17.11 23.58 -13.36
N PRO A 96 16.54 24.74 -12.99
CA PRO A 96 15.80 25.59 -13.92
C PRO A 96 16.63 26.00 -15.14
N ALA A 97 17.94 26.24 -14.95
CA ALA A 97 18.82 26.63 -16.06
C ALA A 97 18.99 25.51 -17.10
N PHE A 98 18.90 24.25 -16.67
CA PHE A 98 18.93 23.09 -17.57
C PHE A 98 17.61 22.95 -18.35
N VAL A 99 16.47 23.27 -17.71
CA VAL A 99 15.15 23.27 -18.36
C VAL A 99 15.10 24.33 -19.46
N ASP A 100 15.47 25.57 -19.14
CA ASP A 100 15.45 26.69 -20.10
C ASP A 100 16.34 26.40 -21.33
N LYS A 101 17.49 25.76 -21.11
CA LYS A 101 18.41 25.37 -22.18
C LYS A 101 17.79 24.31 -23.11
N ILE A 102 17.09 23.33 -22.56
CA ILE A 102 16.41 22.30 -23.37
C ILE A 102 15.22 22.90 -24.11
N GLU A 103 14.43 23.77 -23.47
CA GLU A 103 13.29 24.42 -24.10
C GLU A 103 13.72 25.33 -25.27
N GLY A 104 14.79 26.11 -25.09
CA GLY A 104 15.37 26.91 -26.17
C GLY A 104 15.81 26.06 -27.37
N ALA A 105 16.51 24.95 -27.10
CA ALA A 105 16.95 24.02 -28.17
C ALA A 105 15.75 23.34 -28.88
N MET A 106 14.67 23.02 -28.17
CA MET A 106 13.45 22.47 -28.78
C MET A 106 12.72 23.50 -29.66
N LEU A 107 12.71 24.78 -29.26
CA LEU A 107 12.10 25.86 -30.04
C LEU A 107 12.86 26.14 -31.34
N GLU A 108 14.19 26.11 -31.31
CA GLU A 108 15.02 26.26 -32.52
C GLU A 108 14.78 25.12 -33.52
N LEU A 109 14.73 23.87 -33.04
CA LEU A 109 14.44 22.70 -33.88
C LEU A 109 13.01 22.74 -34.47
N ARG A 110 12.05 23.35 -33.76
CA ARG A 110 10.68 23.53 -34.26
C ARG A 110 10.61 24.57 -35.37
N HIS A 111 11.41 25.62 -35.31
CA HIS A 111 11.45 26.66 -36.35
C HIS A 111 12.22 26.25 -37.61
N GLN A 112 13.04 25.19 -37.55
CA GLN A 112 13.74 24.61 -38.70
C GLN A 112 12.92 23.60 -39.52
N ARG A 113 11.71 23.24 -39.08
CA ARG A 113 10.74 22.42 -39.86
C ARG A 113 9.68 23.29 -40.49
#